data_AF-A0AAN9GQ39-F1
#
_entry.id   AF-A0AAN9GQ39-F1
#
_cell.length_a   1.000
_cell.length_b   1.000
_cell.length_c   1.000
_cell.angle_alpha   90.00
_cell.angle_beta   90.00
_cell.angle_gamma   90.00
#
_symmetry.space_group_name_H-M   'P 1'
#
loop_
_entity.id
_entity.type
_entity.pdbx_description
1 polymer ?
#
loop_
_entity_poly.entity_id
_entity_poly.type
_entity_poly.pdbx_seq_one_letter_code
_entity_poly.pdbx_strand_id
1 'polypeptide(L)'
;MDAKPKKATRAATSAKNLKRKKEETPASDISDMAAAGGDNANAKKICETISEEQRVKFESVLTQPDLEELAASERGKNATALSIGTEAEYEDDDPPAIDFGAVSFPNLESLAVYFQAVKAFNFQAKDYPKLKHLYMNNMIGNIEGFDFDLPLLETINFQHVGADDPRGFGKSVSRSTKLSNFTSYKLWGLHMRNKYLTLVLPNCESVDFYRSDTLVRVKLWAPKLRRLNLQACFDLAEVIILDDKPHGYKRKEYEFLGEPSKYAVNVMNMVDPPGGNVLTHPRCARVFGKTCGEFLAKGVHQDKPEDDLVQFADF
;
A
#
# COMPACT_ATOMS: atom_id res chain seq x y z
N MET A 1 -43.89 -8.33 60.16
CA MET A 1 -42.87 -9.01 59.33
C MET A 1 -41.92 -7.94 58.85
N ASP A 2 -40.84 -7.73 59.60
CA ASP A 2 -39.88 -6.64 59.42
C ASP A 2 -38.81 -7.02 58.39
N ALA A 3 -38.75 -6.28 57.29
CA ALA A 3 -37.67 -6.40 56.31
C ALA A 3 -36.67 -5.25 56.52
N LYS A 4 -35.49 -5.59 57.07
CA LYS A 4 -34.34 -4.69 57.20
C LYS A 4 -33.67 -4.45 55.84
N PRO A 5 -33.19 -3.23 55.53
CA PRO A 5 -32.39 -2.96 54.34
C PRO A 5 -30.91 -3.32 54.56
N LYS A 6 -30.31 -4.02 53.58
CA LYS A 6 -28.89 -4.35 53.52
C LYS A 6 -28.08 -3.12 53.06
N LYS A 7 -27.10 -2.71 53.87
CA LYS A 7 -26.07 -1.72 53.52
C LYS A 7 -25.09 -2.32 52.51
N ALA A 8 -24.81 -1.59 51.43
CA ALA A 8 -23.73 -1.87 50.50
C ALA A 8 -22.47 -1.06 50.89
N THR A 9 -21.37 -1.77 51.14
CA THR A 9 -20.07 -1.21 51.49
C THR A 9 -19.26 -0.94 50.22
N ARG A 10 -18.88 0.31 49.97
CA ARG A 10 -17.94 0.71 48.90
C ARG A 10 -16.51 0.43 49.37
N ALA A 11 -15.77 -0.37 48.61
CA ALA A 11 -14.33 -0.55 48.76
C ALA A 11 -13.59 0.51 47.91
N ALA A 12 -12.76 1.32 48.57
CA ALA A 12 -11.83 2.25 47.92
C ALA A 12 -10.59 1.47 47.44
N THR A 13 -10.23 1.64 46.17
CA THR A 13 -9.00 1.06 45.62
C THR A 13 -7.91 2.12 45.60
N SER A 14 -6.82 1.78 46.28
CA SER A 14 -5.63 2.60 46.53
C SER A 14 -4.75 2.71 45.28
N ALA A 15 -4.39 3.94 44.91
CA ALA A 15 -3.42 4.24 43.87
C ALA A 15 -1.99 3.99 44.38
N LYS A 16 -1.28 3.04 43.77
CA LYS A 16 0.17 2.85 43.98
C LYS A 16 0.94 3.59 42.89
N ASN A 17 1.72 4.58 43.35
CA ASN A 17 2.76 5.28 42.60
C ASN A 17 3.81 4.30 42.07
N LEU A 18 4.03 4.29 40.76
CA LEU A 18 5.14 3.60 40.12
C LEU A 18 6.18 4.64 39.68
N LYS A 19 7.26 4.77 40.46
CA LYS A 19 8.47 5.52 40.08
C LYS A 19 9.16 4.75 38.94
N ARG A 20 9.15 5.30 37.73
CA ARG A 20 10.02 4.83 36.63
C ARG A 20 11.44 5.35 36.85
N LYS A 21 12.38 4.43 37.02
CA LYS A 21 13.82 4.67 36.87
C LYS A 21 14.10 4.96 35.40
N LYS A 22 14.79 6.07 35.11
CA LYS A 22 15.49 6.28 33.83
C LYS A 22 16.70 5.35 33.82
N GLU A 23 16.70 4.39 32.91
CA GLU A 23 17.92 3.69 32.49
C GLU A 23 18.45 4.39 31.25
N GLU A 24 19.66 4.93 31.37
CA GLU A 24 20.46 5.44 30.26
C GLU A 24 20.97 4.25 29.46
N THR A 25 20.67 4.24 28.16
CA THR A 25 21.22 3.27 27.21
C THR A 25 22.35 3.95 26.44
N PRO A 26 23.53 3.34 26.29
CA PRO A 26 24.66 3.96 25.63
C PRO A 26 24.44 4.07 24.11
N ALA A 27 24.81 5.23 23.57
CA ALA A 27 24.93 5.48 22.15
C ALA A 27 25.92 4.48 21.54
N SER A 28 25.46 3.72 20.54
CA SER A 28 26.32 2.96 19.66
C SER A 28 26.07 3.44 18.23
N ASP A 29 27.19 3.70 17.57
CA ASP A 29 27.32 4.24 16.23
C ASP A 29 26.53 3.44 15.20
N ILE A 30 25.69 4.14 14.45
CA ILE A 30 25.21 3.71 13.13
C ILE A 30 25.53 4.85 12.18
N SER A 31 26.80 4.91 11.77
CA SER A 31 27.18 5.49 10.49
C SER A 31 26.99 4.42 9.40
N ASP A 32 26.65 4.88 8.20
CA ASP A 32 26.62 4.12 6.95
C ASP A 32 25.36 3.28 6.68
N MET A 33 24.35 3.91 6.05
CA MET A 33 23.68 3.39 4.84
C MET A 33 22.84 4.52 4.20
N ALA A 34 23.51 5.54 3.67
CA ALA A 34 22.92 6.48 2.71
C ALA A 34 23.30 6.01 1.29
N ALA A 35 22.41 5.28 0.63
CA ALA A 35 22.30 5.16 -0.84
C ALA A 35 21.28 4.07 -1.19
N ALA A 36 20.03 4.47 -1.40
CA ALA A 36 19.09 3.74 -2.25
C ALA A 36 18.11 4.76 -2.86
N GLY A 37 18.67 5.73 -3.58
CA GLY A 37 17.92 6.50 -4.57
C GLY A 37 17.84 5.67 -5.84
N GLY A 38 16.77 4.88 -5.95
CA GLY A 38 16.37 4.27 -7.22
C GLY A 38 15.62 5.31 -8.03
N ASP A 39 16.12 5.60 -9.23
CA ASP A 39 15.55 6.58 -10.14
C ASP A 39 14.11 6.21 -10.53
N ASN A 40 13.18 7.09 -10.16
CA ASN A 40 11.75 7.05 -10.48
C ASN A 40 11.49 7.41 -11.96
N ALA A 41 12.20 6.75 -12.88
CA ALA A 41 12.21 7.06 -14.30
C ALA A 41 10.88 6.71 -15.00
N ASN A 42 10.09 5.80 -14.41
CA ASN A 42 8.80 5.39 -14.97
C ASN A 42 7.65 6.37 -14.64
N ALA A 43 7.72 7.10 -13.52
CA ALA A 43 6.79 8.21 -13.26
C ALA A 43 7.04 9.40 -14.20
N LYS A 44 8.29 9.57 -14.66
CA LYS A 44 8.70 10.70 -15.51
C LYS A 44 8.13 10.59 -16.93
N LYS A 45 8.01 9.38 -17.48
CA LYS A 45 7.61 9.15 -18.89
C LYS A 45 6.09 9.26 -19.15
N ILE A 46 5.25 9.16 -18.13
CA ILE A 46 3.78 9.28 -18.27
C ILE A 46 3.30 10.73 -18.12
N CYS A 47 4.17 11.65 -17.71
CA CYS A 47 3.82 13.06 -17.47
C CYS A 47 3.76 13.97 -18.72
N GLU A 48 4.14 13.50 -19.92
CA GLU A 48 4.42 14.37 -21.07
C GLU A 48 3.24 14.70 -22.00
N THR A 49 1.98 14.39 -21.65
CA THR A 49 0.83 14.69 -22.54
C THR A 49 -0.35 15.40 -21.85
N ILE A 50 -0.06 16.19 -20.81
CA ILE A 50 -1.06 17.04 -20.15
C ILE A 50 -0.63 18.49 -20.32
N SER A 51 -1.51 19.35 -20.84
CA SER A 51 -1.25 20.79 -20.91
C SER A 51 -0.92 21.33 -19.51
N GLU A 52 0.22 21.99 -19.34
CA GLU A 52 0.70 22.49 -18.05
C GLU A 52 -0.36 23.34 -17.30
N GLU A 53 -1.24 24.01 -18.04
CA GLU A 53 -2.31 24.88 -17.52
C GLU A 53 -3.31 24.17 -16.58
N GLN A 54 -3.44 22.85 -16.66
CA GLN A 54 -4.40 22.07 -15.85
C GLN A 54 -3.75 21.34 -14.67
N ARG A 55 -2.45 21.59 -14.42
CA ARG A 55 -1.72 21.01 -13.30
C ARG A 55 -1.78 21.95 -12.10
N VAL A 56 -2.14 21.41 -10.95
CA VAL A 56 -2.14 22.13 -9.68
C VAL A 56 -1.10 21.51 -8.77
N LYS A 57 -0.13 22.32 -8.33
CA LYS A 57 0.92 21.92 -7.38
C LYS A 57 0.84 22.82 -6.16
N PHE A 58 0.89 22.22 -4.98
CA PHE A 58 1.08 22.89 -3.70
C PHE A 58 2.40 22.41 -3.12
N GLU A 59 3.27 23.37 -2.81
CA GLU A 59 4.60 23.14 -2.22
C GLU A 59 4.59 23.28 -0.69
N SER A 60 3.39 23.23 -0.11
CA SER A 60 3.13 23.31 1.32
C SER A 60 2.04 22.31 1.70
N VAL A 61 1.96 21.98 2.99
CA VAL A 61 0.79 21.31 3.56
C VAL A 61 -0.47 22.11 3.29
N LEU A 62 -1.55 21.38 3.00
CA LEU A 62 -2.89 21.93 2.92
C LEU A 62 -3.62 21.70 4.24
N THR A 63 -4.40 22.69 4.65
CA THR A 63 -5.47 22.47 5.62
C THR A 63 -6.72 21.93 4.90
N GLN A 64 -7.64 21.35 5.66
CA GLN A 64 -8.91 20.88 5.10
C GLN A 64 -9.72 22.02 4.43
N PRO A 65 -9.87 23.22 5.02
CA PRO A 65 -10.50 24.35 4.35
C PRO A 65 -9.84 24.74 3.02
N ASP A 66 -8.51 24.72 2.92
CA ASP A 66 -7.79 25.03 1.68
C ASP A 66 -8.12 24.01 0.57
N LEU A 67 -8.23 22.73 0.95
CA LEU A 67 -8.58 21.65 0.01
C LEU A 67 -10.02 21.81 -0.49
N GLU A 68 -10.94 22.18 0.39
CA GLU A 68 -12.35 22.45 0.06
C GLU A 68 -12.49 23.68 -0.86
N GLU A 69 -11.79 24.77 -0.55
CA GLU A 69 -11.77 25.96 -1.40
C GLU A 69 -11.21 25.64 -2.80
N LEU A 70 -10.09 24.90 -2.85
CA LEU A 70 -9.52 24.44 -4.11
C LEU A 70 -10.53 23.63 -4.92
N ALA A 71 -11.14 22.60 -4.31
CA ALA A 71 -12.09 21.73 -4.98
C ALA A 71 -13.33 22.49 -5.50
N ALA A 72 -13.78 23.53 -4.77
CA ALA A 72 -14.90 24.38 -5.17
C ALA A 72 -14.54 25.37 -6.30
N SER A 73 -13.26 25.72 -6.44
CA SER A 73 -12.78 26.67 -7.46
C SER A 73 -12.86 26.12 -8.89
N GLU A 74 -12.94 27.01 -9.88
CA GLU A 74 -12.85 26.61 -11.30
C GLU A 74 -11.51 25.93 -11.62
N ARG A 75 -10.44 26.32 -10.93
CA ARG A 75 -9.12 25.69 -11.09
C ARG A 75 -9.15 24.23 -10.64
N GLY A 76 -9.71 23.94 -9.47
CA GLY A 76 -9.82 22.56 -8.95
C GLY A 76 -10.74 21.70 -9.80
N LYS A 77 -11.90 22.22 -10.23
CA LYS A 77 -12.83 21.48 -11.10
C LYS A 77 -12.19 21.08 -12.44
N ASN A 78 -11.32 21.91 -12.99
CA ASN A 78 -10.64 21.67 -14.26
C ASN A 78 -9.26 21.01 -14.11
N ALA A 79 -8.79 20.77 -12.89
CA ALA A 79 -7.51 20.14 -12.65
C ALA A 79 -7.50 18.70 -13.15
N THR A 80 -6.48 18.35 -13.94
CA THR A 80 -6.25 16.98 -14.42
C THR A 80 -5.14 16.29 -13.62
N ALA A 81 -4.27 17.05 -12.98
CA ALA A 81 -3.28 16.55 -12.03
C ALA A 81 -3.20 17.46 -10.80
N LEU A 82 -3.16 16.85 -9.62
CA LEU A 82 -2.99 17.51 -8.33
C LEU A 82 -1.80 16.88 -7.61
N SER A 83 -0.84 17.72 -7.22
CA SER A 83 0.30 17.34 -6.39
C SER A 83 0.30 18.19 -5.13
N ILE A 84 0.28 17.53 -3.97
CA ILE A 84 0.32 18.17 -2.66
C ILE A 84 1.57 17.67 -1.95
N GLY A 85 2.41 18.59 -1.49
CA GLY A 85 3.50 18.23 -0.60
C GLY A 85 4.61 19.26 -0.58
N THR A 86 5.36 19.25 0.51
CA THR A 86 6.54 20.07 0.74
C THR A 86 7.81 19.33 0.28
N GLU A 87 8.85 20.09 -0.06
CA GLU A 87 10.20 19.53 -0.26
C GLU A 87 10.95 19.30 1.06
N ALA A 88 10.54 19.96 2.14
CA ALA A 88 11.15 19.81 3.46
C ALA A 88 10.45 18.72 4.28
N GLU A 89 11.24 17.81 4.86
CA GLU A 89 10.78 16.94 5.94
C GLU A 89 10.28 17.82 7.10
N TYR A 90 9.02 17.67 7.51
CA TYR A 90 8.45 18.51 8.56
C TYR A 90 9.11 18.23 9.91
N GLU A 91 9.51 19.30 10.60
CA GLU A 91 9.89 19.29 12.02
C GLU A 91 8.68 19.36 12.96
N ASP A 92 7.49 19.68 12.45
CA ASP A 92 6.24 19.72 13.23
C ASP A 92 5.62 18.32 13.35
N ASP A 93 5.44 17.87 14.59
CA ASP A 93 4.99 16.52 14.94
C ASP A 93 3.54 16.17 14.52
N ASP A 94 2.73 17.14 14.07
CA ASP A 94 1.28 16.92 13.81
C ASP A 94 0.69 17.88 12.75
N PRO A 95 0.95 17.66 11.45
CA PRO A 95 0.37 18.47 10.39
C PRO A 95 -1.16 18.24 10.29
N PRO A 96 -1.93 19.24 9.85
CA PRO A 96 -3.37 19.10 9.68
C PRO A 96 -3.70 17.94 8.73
N ALA A 97 -4.54 17.01 9.19
CA ALA A 97 -5.03 15.92 8.36
C ALA A 97 -6.12 16.42 7.38
N ILE A 98 -6.00 16.01 6.11
CA ILE A 98 -7.01 16.27 5.08
C ILE A 98 -7.85 15.01 4.79
N ASP A 99 -9.08 15.21 4.31
CA ASP A 99 -10.04 14.18 3.96
C ASP A 99 -10.55 14.40 2.52
N PHE A 100 -10.06 13.57 1.60
CA PHE A 100 -10.50 13.57 0.20
C PHE A 100 -11.94 13.09 0.02
N GLY A 101 -12.54 12.43 1.02
CA GLY A 101 -13.94 12.04 1.00
C GLY A 101 -14.92 13.21 1.12
N ALA A 102 -14.44 14.38 1.54
CA ALA A 102 -15.24 15.60 1.69
C ALA A 102 -15.26 16.49 0.43
N VAL A 103 -14.46 16.16 -0.59
CA VAL A 103 -14.27 16.99 -1.79
C VAL A 103 -14.40 16.16 -3.07
N SER A 104 -14.55 16.84 -4.21
CA SER A 104 -14.65 16.19 -5.53
C SER A 104 -13.77 16.91 -6.54
N PHE A 105 -13.10 16.13 -7.39
CA PHE A 105 -12.31 16.62 -8.51
C PHE A 105 -12.72 15.86 -9.79
N PRO A 106 -13.75 16.33 -10.51
CA PRO A 106 -14.40 15.56 -11.58
C PRO A 106 -13.50 15.29 -12.80
N ASN A 107 -12.43 16.06 -12.97
CA ASN A 107 -11.49 15.93 -14.09
C ASN A 107 -10.13 15.36 -13.69
N LEU A 108 -9.92 15.04 -12.41
CA LEU A 108 -8.61 14.61 -11.92
C LEU A 108 -8.26 13.21 -12.42
N GLU A 109 -7.12 13.10 -13.11
CA GLU A 109 -6.56 11.84 -13.61
C GLU A 109 -5.39 11.36 -12.77
N SER A 110 -4.64 12.27 -12.13
CA SER A 110 -3.48 11.96 -11.31
C SER A 110 -3.51 12.71 -9.98
N LEU A 111 -3.41 11.98 -8.87
CA LEU A 111 -3.26 12.54 -7.53
C LEU A 111 -1.94 12.07 -6.93
N ALA A 112 -1.12 13.01 -6.48
CA ALA A 112 0.09 12.74 -5.73
C ALA A 112 0.10 13.52 -4.42
N VAL A 113 0.33 12.82 -3.32
CA VAL A 113 0.38 13.39 -1.97
C VAL A 113 1.69 12.98 -1.31
N TYR A 114 2.45 13.96 -0.83
CA TYR A 114 3.74 13.80 -0.20
C TYR A 114 3.75 14.52 1.16
N PHE A 115 4.28 13.89 2.21
CA PHE A 115 4.51 14.55 3.51
C PHE A 115 3.27 15.29 4.06
N GLN A 116 2.10 14.66 3.92
CA GLN A 116 0.82 15.22 4.31
C GLN A 116 0.06 14.17 5.12
N ALA A 117 -0.60 14.58 6.21
CA ALA A 117 -1.51 13.69 6.91
C ALA A 117 -2.82 13.57 6.11
N VAL A 118 -3.26 12.33 5.86
CA VAL A 118 -4.55 12.03 5.24
C VAL A 118 -5.33 11.13 6.19
N LYS A 119 -6.52 11.60 6.56
CA LYS A 119 -7.35 10.93 7.55
C LYS A 119 -7.76 9.52 7.11
N ALA A 120 -8.38 9.43 5.93
CA ALA A 120 -8.88 8.18 5.38
C ALA A 120 -8.73 8.16 3.86
N PHE A 121 -8.57 6.97 3.28
CA PHE A 121 -8.57 6.79 1.84
C PHE A 121 -10.00 6.54 1.36
N ASN A 122 -10.75 7.63 1.23
CA ASN A 122 -12.13 7.63 0.76
C ASN A 122 -12.23 8.31 -0.60
N PHE A 123 -12.13 7.53 -1.67
CA PHE A 123 -12.22 8.02 -3.04
C PHE A 123 -13.32 7.28 -3.78
N GLN A 124 -14.39 7.96 -4.17
CA GLN A 124 -15.52 7.34 -4.86
C GLN A 124 -15.56 7.75 -6.32
N ALA A 125 -15.95 6.82 -7.20
CA ALA A 125 -16.04 7.06 -8.64
C ALA A 125 -16.93 8.25 -9.01
N LYS A 126 -17.95 8.59 -8.20
CA LYS A 126 -18.80 9.75 -8.43
C LYS A 126 -18.04 11.08 -8.26
N ASP A 127 -17.05 11.11 -7.38
CA ASP A 127 -16.31 12.31 -6.98
C ASP A 127 -14.98 12.42 -7.75
N TYR A 128 -14.41 11.28 -8.15
CA TYR A 128 -13.14 11.13 -8.88
C TYR A 128 -13.29 10.21 -10.11
N PRO A 129 -14.20 10.49 -11.04
CA PRO A 129 -14.58 9.57 -12.12
C PRO A 129 -13.46 9.27 -13.11
N LYS A 130 -12.41 10.10 -13.17
CA LYS A 130 -11.32 10.00 -14.15
C LYS A 130 -9.97 9.59 -13.54
N LEU A 131 -9.91 9.32 -12.24
CA LEU A 131 -8.64 9.07 -11.55
C LEU A 131 -8.00 7.75 -12.01
N LYS A 132 -6.79 7.86 -12.56
CA LYS A 132 -5.96 6.77 -13.12
C LYS A 132 -4.71 6.49 -12.29
N HIS A 133 -4.14 7.52 -11.69
CA HIS A 133 -2.87 7.39 -10.96
C HIS A 133 -2.99 7.96 -9.55
N LEU A 134 -2.58 7.15 -8.57
CA LEU A 134 -2.62 7.50 -7.16
C LEU A 134 -1.25 7.25 -6.52
N TYR A 135 -0.61 8.34 -6.05
CA TYR A 135 0.70 8.31 -5.40
C TYR A 135 0.57 8.88 -3.99
N MET A 136 1.00 8.11 -2.98
CA MET A 136 0.95 8.50 -1.57
C MET A 136 2.28 8.16 -0.94
N ASN A 137 3.07 9.18 -0.64
CA ASN A 137 4.48 9.02 -0.31
C ASN A 137 4.83 9.76 0.98
N ASN A 138 5.53 9.08 1.90
CA ASN A 138 5.93 9.63 3.20
C ASN A 138 4.74 10.28 3.92
N MET A 139 3.65 9.52 4.04
CA MET A 139 2.44 10.01 4.69
C MET A 139 2.71 10.24 6.18
N ILE A 140 2.16 11.33 6.73
CA ILE A 140 2.32 11.65 8.14
C ILE A 140 1.14 11.05 8.91
N GLY A 141 1.45 10.23 9.92
CA GLY A 141 0.46 9.44 10.64
C GLY A 141 -0.02 8.19 9.89
N ASN A 142 -0.97 7.48 10.52
CA ASN A 142 -1.60 6.31 9.93
C ASN A 142 -2.96 6.68 9.33
N ILE A 143 -3.31 6.01 8.24
CA ILE A 143 -4.63 6.14 7.61
C ILE A 143 -5.65 5.37 8.44
N GLU A 144 -6.76 6.01 8.81
CA GLU A 144 -7.83 5.42 9.63
C GLU A 144 -8.53 4.26 8.94
N GLY A 145 -8.57 4.24 7.60
CA GLY A 145 -9.14 3.15 6.83
C GLY A 145 -9.14 3.37 5.31
N PHE A 146 -9.44 2.30 4.57
CA PHE A 146 -9.52 2.29 3.12
C PHE A 146 -10.96 2.01 2.66
N ASP A 147 -11.56 2.94 1.94
CA ASP A 147 -12.78 2.70 1.18
C ASP A 147 -12.78 3.51 -0.10
N PHE A 148 -12.17 2.95 -1.15
CA PHE A 148 -12.19 3.58 -2.47
C PHE A 148 -12.77 2.69 -3.57
N ASP A 149 -13.54 3.29 -4.47
CA ASP A 149 -14.11 2.68 -5.66
C ASP A 149 -13.65 3.48 -6.88
N LEU A 150 -12.50 3.10 -7.43
CA LEU A 150 -11.83 3.79 -8.52
C LEU A 150 -11.65 2.83 -9.71
N PRO A 151 -12.69 2.61 -10.53
CA PRO A 151 -12.69 1.58 -11.57
C PRO A 151 -11.74 1.89 -12.73
N LEU A 152 -11.33 3.16 -12.88
CA LEU A 152 -10.36 3.60 -13.89
C LEU A 152 -8.92 3.65 -13.41
N LEU A 153 -8.66 3.29 -12.15
CA LEU A 153 -7.32 3.36 -11.59
C LEU A 153 -6.39 2.33 -12.25
N GLU A 154 -5.27 2.81 -12.78
CA GLU A 154 -4.27 2.04 -13.53
C GLU A 154 -3.00 1.82 -12.71
N THR A 155 -2.67 2.77 -11.83
CA THR A 155 -1.45 2.76 -11.00
C THR A 155 -1.76 3.19 -9.57
N ILE A 156 -1.27 2.39 -8.61
CA ILE A 156 -1.16 2.77 -7.19
C ILE A 156 0.31 2.70 -6.80
N ASN A 157 0.81 3.73 -6.13
CA ASN A 157 2.13 3.75 -5.51
C ASN A 157 2.06 4.29 -4.08
N PHE A 158 2.34 3.43 -3.10
CA PHE A 158 2.35 3.76 -1.68
C PHE A 158 3.76 3.62 -1.09
N GLN A 159 4.40 4.73 -0.73
CA GLN A 159 5.71 4.71 -0.09
C GLN A 159 5.61 5.25 1.33
N HIS A 160 6.10 4.51 2.31
CA HIS A 160 6.06 4.91 3.73
C HIS A 160 4.63 5.28 4.16
N VAL A 161 3.72 4.32 4.06
CA VAL A 161 2.30 4.51 4.39
C VAL A 161 1.91 3.55 5.52
N GLY A 162 1.36 4.09 6.60
CA GLY A 162 0.79 3.29 7.69
C GLY A 162 -0.74 3.27 7.64
N ALA A 163 -1.36 2.24 8.21
CA ALA A 163 -2.80 2.13 8.33
C ALA A 163 -3.20 1.54 9.68
N ASP A 164 -4.24 2.13 10.29
CA ASP A 164 -4.82 1.62 11.54
C ASP A 164 -5.89 0.55 11.29
N ASP A 165 -6.64 0.67 10.19
CA ASP A 165 -7.65 -0.32 9.77
C ASP A 165 -7.44 -0.84 8.33
N PRO A 166 -6.90 -2.06 8.17
CA PRO A 166 -6.68 -2.64 6.85
C PRO A 166 -7.91 -3.37 6.28
N ARG A 167 -9.03 -3.48 7.01
CA ARG A 167 -10.16 -4.35 6.61
C ARG A 167 -10.74 -4.02 5.24
N GLY A 168 -10.71 -2.74 4.84
CA GLY A 168 -11.20 -2.28 3.55
C GLY A 168 -10.16 -2.27 2.42
N PHE A 169 -8.88 -2.50 2.72
CA PHE A 169 -7.78 -2.36 1.77
C PHE A 169 -7.95 -3.29 0.56
N GLY A 170 -8.00 -4.60 0.80
CA GLY A 170 -8.07 -5.58 -0.30
C GLY A 170 -9.32 -5.43 -1.17
N LYS A 171 -10.47 -5.10 -0.55
CA LYS A 171 -11.71 -4.82 -1.28
C LYS A 171 -11.60 -3.58 -2.14
N SER A 172 -11.00 -2.51 -1.61
CA SER A 172 -10.84 -1.24 -2.33
C SER A 172 -9.92 -1.40 -3.53
N VAL A 173 -8.74 -1.99 -3.34
CA VAL A 173 -7.79 -2.25 -4.44
C VAL A 173 -8.44 -3.16 -5.50
N SER A 174 -9.20 -4.19 -5.09
CA SER A 174 -9.87 -5.09 -6.02
C SER A 174 -10.95 -4.42 -6.88
N ARG A 175 -11.55 -3.30 -6.44
CA ARG A 175 -12.52 -2.54 -7.25
C ARG A 175 -11.86 -1.83 -8.44
N SER A 176 -10.56 -1.61 -8.39
CA SER A 176 -9.77 -1.02 -9.47
C SER A 176 -9.43 -2.06 -10.53
N THR A 177 -10.43 -2.49 -11.31
CA THR A 177 -10.28 -3.57 -12.29
C THR A 177 -9.32 -3.25 -13.44
N LYS A 178 -9.02 -1.98 -13.70
CA LYS A 178 -8.00 -1.53 -14.67
C LYS A 178 -6.59 -1.45 -14.08
N LEU A 179 -6.41 -1.74 -12.80
CA LEU A 179 -5.12 -1.62 -12.14
C LEU A 179 -4.12 -2.56 -12.81
N SER A 180 -3.09 -1.96 -13.40
CA SER A 180 -2.01 -2.66 -14.09
C SER A 180 -0.79 -2.80 -13.19
N ASN A 181 -0.55 -1.81 -12.33
CA ASN A 181 0.60 -1.74 -11.45
C ASN A 181 0.19 -1.34 -10.03
N PHE A 182 0.53 -2.18 -9.06
CA PHE A 182 0.45 -1.87 -7.64
C PHE A 182 1.86 -1.91 -7.06
N THR A 183 2.35 -0.78 -6.57
CA THR A 183 3.65 -0.72 -5.90
C THR A 183 3.52 -0.20 -4.48
N SER A 184 4.27 -0.82 -3.58
CA SER A 184 4.41 -0.31 -2.23
C SER A 184 5.81 -0.51 -1.69
N TYR A 185 6.29 0.49 -0.96
CA TYR A 185 7.50 0.42 -0.17
C TYR A 185 7.16 0.81 1.26
N LYS A 186 7.40 -0.08 2.23
CA LYS A 186 7.05 0.17 3.64
C LYS A 186 5.57 0.54 3.83
N LEU A 187 4.67 -0.26 3.24
CA LEU A 187 3.24 -0.19 3.53
C LEU A 187 2.94 -1.04 4.77
N TRP A 188 2.73 -0.38 5.89
CA TRP A 188 2.49 -1.00 7.20
C TRP A 188 1.00 -1.04 7.54
N GLY A 189 0.67 -1.65 8.69
CA GLY A 189 -0.72 -1.77 9.12
C GLY A 189 -1.59 -2.80 8.39
N LEU A 190 -1.06 -3.58 7.43
CA LEU A 190 -1.82 -4.57 6.68
C LEU A 190 -2.11 -5.90 7.42
N HIS A 191 -1.88 -5.96 8.73
CA HIS A 191 -2.13 -7.18 9.48
C HIS A 191 -3.64 -7.50 9.53
N MET A 192 -4.04 -8.74 9.32
CA MET A 192 -5.41 -9.16 9.60
C MET A 192 -5.39 -10.44 10.42
N ARG A 193 -5.86 -10.36 11.67
CA ARG A 193 -5.88 -11.52 12.58
C ARG A 193 -6.60 -12.69 11.93
N ASN A 194 -5.84 -13.74 11.62
CA ASN A 194 -6.31 -15.01 11.04
C ASN A 194 -7.07 -14.88 9.70
N LYS A 195 -6.86 -13.81 8.94
CA LYS A 195 -7.49 -13.62 7.62
C LYS A 195 -6.45 -13.32 6.55
N TYR A 196 -6.73 -13.74 5.33
CA TYR A 196 -5.92 -13.39 4.17
C TYR A 196 -6.32 -12.00 3.66
N LEU A 197 -5.33 -11.18 3.34
CA LEU A 197 -5.53 -10.09 2.40
C LEU A 197 -5.83 -10.68 1.03
N THR A 198 -7.05 -10.48 0.55
CA THR A 198 -7.47 -11.00 -0.75
C THR A 198 -7.47 -9.89 -1.78
N LEU A 199 -6.74 -10.09 -2.87
CA LEU A 199 -6.63 -9.17 -4.00
C LEU A 199 -7.13 -9.86 -5.27
N VAL A 200 -8.06 -9.19 -5.97
CA VAL A 200 -8.66 -9.65 -7.22
C VAL A 200 -8.36 -8.64 -8.31
N LEU A 201 -7.29 -8.88 -9.06
CA LEU A 201 -6.67 -7.90 -9.95
C LEU A 201 -6.62 -8.45 -11.38
N PRO A 202 -7.74 -8.43 -12.14
CA PRO A 202 -7.84 -9.09 -13.44
C PRO A 202 -6.83 -8.59 -14.48
N ASN A 203 -6.43 -7.32 -14.39
CA ASN A 203 -5.52 -6.68 -15.35
C ASN A 203 -4.13 -6.37 -14.79
N CYS A 204 -3.84 -6.75 -13.54
CA CYS A 204 -2.59 -6.37 -12.90
C CYS A 204 -1.43 -7.24 -13.38
N GLU A 205 -0.36 -6.58 -13.83
CA GLU A 205 0.85 -7.19 -14.35
C GLU A 205 1.97 -7.20 -13.30
N SER A 206 1.96 -6.25 -12.37
CA SER A 206 3.00 -6.07 -11.35
C SER A 206 2.40 -5.76 -9.99
N VAL A 207 2.77 -6.57 -8.99
CA VAL A 207 2.43 -6.34 -7.57
C VAL A 207 3.71 -6.30 -6.76
N ASP A 208 3.93 -5.19 -6.06
CA ASP A 208 5.11 -4.99 -5.22
C ASP A 208 4.72 -4.64 -3.77
N PHE A 209 5.21 -5.45 -2.84
CA PHE A 209 5.06 -5.31 -1.40
C PHE A 209 6.38 -5.06 -0.66
N TYR A 210 7.40 -4.52 -1.33
CA TYR A 210 8.73 -4.32 -0.77
C TYR A 210 8.69 -3.69 0.65
N ARG A 211 9.26 -4.39 1.64
CA ARG A 211 9.27 -3.95 3.05
C ARG A 211 7.89 -3.70 3.69
N SER A 212 6.83 -4.32 3.18
CA SER A 212 5.52 -4.36 3.83
C SER A 212 5.55 -5.31 5.02
N ASP A 213 6.31 -4.98 6.05
CA ASP A 213 6.71 -5.90 7.13
C ASP A 213 5.48 -6.47 7.86
N THR A 214 4.36 -5.75 7.96
CA THR A 214 3.13 -6.21 8.65
C THR A 214 2.18 -7.06 7.79
N LEU A 215 2.57 -7.36 6.55
CA LEU A 215 1.79 -8.18 5.63
C LEU A 215 1.95 -9.68 5.97
N VAL A 216 0.98 -10.27 6.66
CA VAL A 216 1.12 -11.65 7.17
C VAL A 216 0.69 -12.73 6.17
N ARG A 217 -0.47 -12.55 5.50
CA ARG A 217 -1.03 -13.56 4.59
C ARG A 217 -1.75 -12.94 3.41
N VAL A 218 -1.47 -13.41 2.20
CA VAL A 218 -2.07 -12.89 0.95
C VAL A 218 -2.69 -14.00 0.11
N LYS A 219 -3.87 -13.72 -0.45
CA LYS A 219 -4.50 -14.45 -1.55
C LYS A 219 -4.55 -13.53 -2.76
N LEU A 220 -4.01 -13.99 -3.88
CA LEU A 220 -3.91 -13.18 -5.09
C LEU A 220 -4.52 -13.93 -6.28
N TRP A 221 -5.59 -13.37 -6.85
CA TRP A 221 -6.05 -13.71 -8.19
C TRP A 221 -5.66 -12.59 -9.13
N ALA A 222 -4.59 -12.80 -9.88
CA ALA A 222 -4.06 -11.86 -10.88
C ALA A 222 -3.60 -12.65 -12.12
N PRO A 223 -4.51 -12.96 -13.06
CA PRO A 223 -4.20 -13.84 -14.18
C PRO A 223 -3.16 -13.24 -15.14
N LYS A 224 -3.04 -11.90 -15.21
CA LYS A 224 -2.02 -11.21 -16.01
C LYS A 224 -0.70 -10.98 -15.29
N LEU A 225 -0.57 -11.36 -14.02
CA LEU A 225 0.62 -11.14 -13.20
C LEU A 225 1.88 -11.67 -13.88
N ARG A 226 2.89 -10.80 -14.01
CA ARG A 226 4.22 -11.09 -14.53
C ARG A 226 5.30 -10.90 -13.47
N ARG A 227 5.10 -9.98 -12.52
CA ARG A 227 6.05 -9.67 -11.45
C ARG A 227 5.37 -9.61 -10.10
N LEU A 228 5.93 -10.34 -9.13
CA LEU A 228 5.52 -10.31 -7.74
C LEU A 228 6.74 -10.04 -6.87
N ASN A 229 6.83 -8.85 -6.29
CA ASN A 229 7.92 -8.50 -5.38
C ASN A 229 7.45 -8.57 -3.93
N LEU A 230 8.10 -9.45 -3.16
CA LEU A 230 7.88 -9.72 -1.74
C LEU A 230 9.19 -9.55 -0.96
N GLN A 231 10.14 -8.81 -1.54
CA GLN A 231 11.45 -8.60 -0.94
C GLN A 231 11.30 -8.02 0.46
N ALA A 232 12.02 -8.62 1.40
CA ALA A 232 12.11 -8.19 2.78
C ALA A 232 10.74 -7.99 3.46
N CYS A 233 9.71 -8.76 3.09
CA CYS A 233 8.45 -8.82 3.84
C CYS A 233 8.61 -9.77 5.05
N PHE A 234 9.16 -9.27 6.16
CA PHE A 234 9.62 -10.15 7.25
C PHE A 234 8.51 -10.94 7.96
N ASP A 235 7.28 -10.42 8.10
CA ASP A 235 6.18 -11.16 8.75
C ASP A 235 5.33 -11.99 7.76
N LEU A 236 5.72 -12.05 6.47
CA LEU A 236 4.95 -12.72 5.43
C LEU A 236 5.03 -14.24 5.57
N ALA A 237 4.03 -14.81 6.21
CA ALA A 237 3.94 -16.23 6.48
C ALA A 237 3.43 -17.05 5.30
N GLU A 238 2.50 -16.51 4.49
CA GLU A 238 1.82 -17.31 3.46
C GLU A 238 1.32 -16.47 2.27
N VAL A 239 1.56 -16.99 1.06
CA VAL A 239 1.03 -16.42 -0.18
C VAL A 239 0.39 -17.52 -1.02
N ILE A 240 -0.90 -17.33 -1.33
CA ILE A 240 -1.69 -18.21 -2.17
C ILE A 240 -2.03 -17.50 -3.47
N ILE A 241 -1.49 -17.99 -4.57
CA ILE A 241 -1.93 -17.66 -5.92
C ILE A 241 -3.15 -18.53 -6.24
N LEU A 242 -4.21 -17.88 -6.67
CA LEU A 242 -5.49 -18.52 -6.99
C LEU A 242 -5.57 -18.79 -8.49
N ASP A 243 -5.95 -20.01 -8.87
CA ASP A 243 -6.29 -20.37 -10.25
C ASP A 243 -7.63 -19.75 -10.65
N ASP A 244 -8.62 -19.87 -9.76
CA ASP A 244 -9.98 -19.41 -9.98
C ASP A 244 -10.26 -18.06 -9.34
N LYS A 245 -11.13 -17.30 -10.01
CA LYS A 245 -11.66 -16.05 -9.49
C LYS A 245 -12.47 -16.30 -8.21
N PRO A 246 -12.20 -15.57 -7.10
CA PRO A 246 -12.96 -15.73 -5.87
C PRO A 246 -14.47 -15.47 -6.02
N HIS A 247 -15.27 -16.15 -5.20
CA HIS A 247 -16.70 -15.86 -5.09
C HIS A 247 -16.95 -14.40 -4.70
N GLY A 248 -17.96 -13.78 -5.31
CA GLY A 248 -18.31 -12.36 -5.10
C GLY A 248 -17.86 -11.42 -6.23
N TYR A 249 -16.91 -11.84 -7.07
CA TYR A 249 -16.38 -11.04 -8.18
C TYR A 249 -16.98 -11.43 -9.53
N LYS A 250 -18.32 -11.54 -9.60
CA LYS A 250 -19.03 -12.09 -10.78
C LYS A 250 -19.23 -11.09 -11.93
N ARG A 251 -18.93 -9.81 -11.71
CA ARG A 251 -19.19 -8.77 -12.71
C ARG A 251 -18.25 -8.91 -13.92
N LYS A 252 -18.68 -8.38 -15.07
CA LYS A 252 -18.01 -8.52 -16.38
C LYS A 252 -16.60 -7.95 -16.37
N GLU A 253 -16.36 -6.88 -15.61
CA GLU A 253 -15.04 -6.25 -15.46
C GLU A 253 -13.99 -7.15 -14.79
N TYR A 254 -14.41 -8.25 -14.15
CA TYR A 254 -13.53 -9.28 -13.60
C TYR A 254 -13.45 -10.54 -14.48
N GLU A 255 -13.94 -10.52 -15.71
CA GLU A 255 -13.76 -11.64 -16.63
C GLU A 255 -12.35 -11.64 -17.22
N PHE A 256 -11.76 -12.83 -17.32
CA PHE A 256 -10.49 -13.06 -17.99
C PHE A 256 -10.66 -14.28 -18.92
N LEU A 257 -10.51 -14.06 -20.22
CA LEU A 257 -10.73 -15.07 -21.26
C LEU A 257 -9.41 -15.56 -21.89
N GLY A 258 -8.27 -15.16 -21.33
CA GLY A 258 -6.95 -15.51 -21.84
C GLY A 258 -6.30 -16.67 -21.09
N GLU A 259 -5.08 -17.00 -21.51
CA GLU A 259 -4.20 -17.89 -20.76
C GLU A 259 -3.50 -17.10 -19.65
N PRO A 260 -3.50 -17.59 -18.39
CA PRO A 260 -2.80 -16.93 -17.30
C PRO A 260 -1.29 -16.77 -17.57
N SER A 261 -0.77 -15.58 -17.37
CA SER A 261 0.65 -15.26 -17.52
C SER A 261 1.52 -16.07 -16.55
N LYS A 262 2.71 -16.46 -17.00
CA LYS A 262 3.79 -16.85 -16.07
C LYS A 262 4.29 -15.61 -15.32
N TYR A 263 4.73 -15.79 -14.07
CA TYR A 263 5.29 -14.72 -13.26
C TYR A 263 6.65 -15.07 -12.69
N ALA A 264 7.44 -14.03 -12.42
CA ALA A 264 8.63 -14.11 -11.59
C ALA A 264 8.33 -13.53 -10.20
N VAL A 265 8.88 -14.15 -9.16
CA VAL A 265 8.69 -13.74 -7.77
C VAL A 265 10.02 -13.39 -7.11
N ASN A 266 10.09 -12.25 -6.44
CA ASN A 266 11.23 -11.82 -5.64
C ASN A 266 10.93 -11.99 -4.15
N VAL A 267 11.70 -12.83 -3.46
CA VAL A 267 11.64 -13.11 -2.02
C VAL A 267 12.99 -12.84 -1.35
N MET A 268 13.82 -11.96 -1.94
CA MET A 268 15.12 -11.60 -1.36
C MET A 268 14.96 -11.04 0.06
N ASN A 269 15.95 -11.31 0.90
CA ASN A 269 16.02 -10.82 2.28
C ASN A 269 14.81 -11.19 3.15
N MET A 270 14.13 -12.29 2.86
CA MET A 270 13.18 -12.90 3.79
C MET A 270 13.94 -13.88 4.71
N VAL A 271 13.47 -14.03 5.96
CA VAL A 271 14.03 -15.00 6.91
C VAL A 271 13.72 -16.42 6.44
N ASP A 272 12.44 -16.67 6.18
CA ASP A 272 11.92 -17.91 5.60
C ASP A 272 11.12 -17.58 4.35
N PRO A 273 11.14 -18.43 3.30
CA PRO A 273 10.25 -18.26 2.18
C PRO A 273 8.78 -18.38 2.61
N PRO A 274 7.86 -17.63 2.00
CA PRO A 274 6.46 -17.69 2.38
C PRO A 274 5.90 -19.07 2.06
N GLY A 275 5.05 -19.58 2.96
CA GLY A 275 4.26 -20.78 2.70
C GLY A 275 3.21 -20.57 1.60
N GLY A 276 2.35 -21.57 1.41
CA GLY A 276 1.32 -21.56 0.37
C GLY A 276 1.84 -22.14 -0.94
N ASN A 277 1.44 -21.55 -2.07
CA ASN A 277 1.80 -22.06 -3.40
C ASN A 277 2.56 -21.04 -4.26
N VAL A 278 2.93 -19.86 -3.76
CA VAL A 278 3.56 -18.81 -4.60
C VAL A 278 4.86 -19.25 -5.28
N LEU A 279 5.66 -20.10 -4.65
CA LEU A 279 6.92 -20.60 -5.19
C LEU A 279 6.75 -21.88 -6.02
N THR A 280 5.63 -22.58 -5.85
CA THR A 280 5.36 -23.90 -6.46
C THR A 280 4.21 -23.88 -7.47
N HIS A 281 3.55 -22.73 -7.65
CA HIS A 281 2.45 -22.58 -8.58
C HIS A 281 2.92 -22.92 -9.99
N PRO A 282 2.11 -23.60 -10.83
CA PRO A 282 2.47 -23.86 -12.23
C PRO A 282 2.79 -22.61 -13.06
N ARG A 283 2.42 -21.42 -12.57
CA ARG A 283 2.67 -20.13 -13.22
C ARG A 283 3.97 -19.46 -12.76
N CYS A 284 4.55 -19.90 -11.64
CA CYS A 284 5.83 -19.40 -11.17
C CYS A 284 6.94 -19.90 -12.11
N ALA A 285 7.53 -18.99 -12.89
CA ALA A 285 8.58 -19.32 -13.84
C ALA A 285 9.99 -19.03 -13.29
N ARG A 286 10.12 -18.08 -12.36
CA ARG A 286 11.41 -17.65 -11.82
C ARG A 286 11.26 -17.18 -10.37
N VAL A 287 12.24 -17.54 -9.54
CA VAL A 287 12.31 -17.11 -8.14
C VAL A 287 13.64 -16.37 -7.91
N PHE A 288 13.58 -15.15 -7.39
CA PHE A 288 14.73 -14.38 -6.94
C PHE A 288 14.82 -14.44 -5.42
N GLY A 289 15.94 -14.92 -4.89
CA GLY A 289 16.15 -15.01 -3.45
C GLY A 289 17.55 -15.53 -3.15
N LYS A 290 18.16 -15.04 -2.06
CA LYS A 290 19.28 -15.73 -1.43
C LYS A 290 18.71 -16.98 -0.78
N THR A 291 18.66 -18.05 -1.54
CA THR A 291 18.30 -19.35 -0.98
C THR A 291 19.37 -19.68 0.07
N CYS A 292 18.98 -19.71 1.35
CA CYS A 292 19.72 -20.49 2.34
C CYS A 292 19.67 -21.95 1.89
N GLY A 293 20.62 -22.36 1.04
CA GLY A 293 21.11 -23.73 0.80
C GLY A 293 20.16 -24.83 0.30
N GLU A 294 18.86 -24.84 0.59
CA GLU A 294 18.13 -26.12 0.75
C GLU A 294 16.86 -26.29 -0.08
N PHE A 295 16.30 -25.22 -0.69
CA PHE A 295 15.03 -25.36 -1.44
C PHE A 295 15.15 -26.05 -2.81
N LEU A 296 16.38 -26.30 -3.30
CA LEU A 296 16.62 -26.78 -4.66
C LEU A 296 16.83 -28.28 -4.81
N ALA A 297 16.67 -29.06 -3.73
CA ALA A 297 16.70 -30.53 -3.83
C ALA A 297 15.48 -31.13 -4.57
N LYS A 298 14.54 -30.31 -5.10
CA LYS A 298 13.28 -30.80 -5.72
C LYS A 298 12.97 -30.28 -7.13
N GLY A 299 13.97 -29.91 -7.93
CA GLY A 299 13.80 -29.84 -9.39
C GLY A 299 13.27 -28.53 -9.97
N VAL A 300 13.53 -27.39 -9.31
CA VAL A 300 13.41 -26.07 -9.96
C VAL A 300 14.75 -25.73 -10.60
N HIS A 301 14.79 -25.57 -11.93
CA HIS A 301 15.99 -25.18 -12.64
C HIS A 301 16.44 -23.78 -12.16
N GLN A 302 17.64 -23.69 -11.60
CA GLN A 302 18.33 -22.41 -11.44
C GLN A 302 18.86 -21.99 -12.80
N ASP A 303 18.18 -21.05 -13.46
CA ASP A 303 18.85 -20.26 -14.49
C ASP A 303 19.86 -19.36 -13.77
N LYS A 304 21.12 -19.43 -14.21
CA LYS A 304 22.18 -18.54 -13.72
C LYS A 304 21.71 -17.10 -13.89
N PRO A 305 21.94 -16.22 -12.89
CA PRO A 305 21.68 -14.80 -13.03
C PRO A 305 22.77 -14.19 -13.92
N GLU A 306 22.67 -14.37 -15.23
CA GLU A 306 23.43 -13.58 -16.20
C GLU A 306 22.56 -12.36 -16.57
N ASP A 307 23.06 -11.16 -16.25
CA ASP A 307 22.66 -9.80 -16.65
C ASP A 307 21.25 -9.24 -16.35
N ASP A 308 20.27 -10.03 -15.90
CA ASP A 308 18.90 -9.52 -15.66
C ASP A 308 18.65 -8.84 -14.29
N LEU A 309 19.62 -8.87 -13.36
CA LEU A 309 19.45 -8.26 -12.04
C LEU A 309 19.33 -6.73 -12.07
N VAL A 310 19.68 -6.09 -13.19
CA VAL A 310 19.51 -4.65 -13.41
C VAL A 310 18.03 -4.27 -13.54
N GLN A 311 17.14 -5.18 -13.94
CA GLN A 311 15.73 -4.83 -14.20
C GLN A 311 14.83 -4.71 -12.96
N PHE A 312 15.31 -5.03 -11.75
CA PHE A 312 14.55 -4.79 -10.52
C PHE A 312 14.94 -3.48 -9.81
N ALA A 313 16.06 -2.85 -10.19
CA ALA A 313 16.56 -1.63 -9.55
C ALA A 313 16.15 -0.33 -10.28
N ASP A 314 15.70 -0.42 -11.54
CA ASP A 314 15.49 0.74 -12.43
C ASP A 314 14.00 1.11 -12.68
N PHE A 315 13.07 0.85 -11.74
CA PHE A 315 11.64 1.21 -11.89
C PHE A 315 11.04 1.89 -10.67
#